data_AF-A0A2Z5UIS5-F1
#
_entry.id   AF-A0A2Z5UIS5-F1
#
_cell.length_a   1.000
_cell.length_b   1.000
_cell.length_c   1.000
_cell.angle_alpha   90.00
_cell.angle_beta   90.00
_cell.angle_gamma   90.00
#
_symmetry.space_group_name_H-M   'P 1'
#
loop_
_entity.id
_entity.type
_entity.pdbx_description
1 polymer ?
#
loop_
_entity_poly.entity_id
_entity_poly.type
_entity_poly.pdbx_seq_one_letter_code
_entity_poly.pdbx_strand_id
1 'polypeptide(L)' 'MLNPFQQICAVAYGEGDFAHIESIEETHDLGDPLFAFLMAELASSEGCDSREEALRRLEMAAADIRRVIDAIDQTIVI' A
#
# COMPACT_ATOMS: atom_id res chain seq x y z
N MET A 1 -7.49 -12.51 -7.88
CA MET A 1 -8.58 -12.15 -6.94
C MET A 1 -7.96 -11.60 -5.68
N LEU A 2 -8.47 -10.47 -5.19
CA LEU A 2 -7.95 -9.81 -3.99
C LEU A 2 -8.28 -10.58 -2.71
N ASN A 3 -7.32 -10.65 -1.79
CA ASN A 3 -7.60 -11.10 -0.42
C ASN A 3 -8.34 -10.00 0.38
N PRO A 4 -8.87 -10.31 1.58
CA PRO A 4 -9.67 -9.34 2.34
C PRO A 4 -8.93 -8.04 2.68
N PHE A 5 -7.61 -8.07 2.91
CA PHE A 5 -6.85 -6.87 3.24
C PHE A 5 -6.61 -6.00 2.01
N GLN A 6 -6.33 -6.62 0.86
CA GLN A 6 -6.24 -5.95 -0.43
C GLN A 6 -7.57 -5.30 -0.83
N GLN A 7 -8.71 -5.96 -0.58
CA GLN A 7 -10.03 -5.36 -0.78
C GLN A 7 -10.25 -4.12 0.09
N ILE A 8 -9.87 -4.19 1.38
CA ILE A 8 -9.94 -3.03 2.27
C ILE A 8 -9.07 -1.88 1.75
N CYS A 9 -7.85 -2.18 1.29
CA CYS A 9 -6.96 -1.18 0.70
C CYS A 9 -7.58 -0.52 -0.53
N ALA A 10 -8.12 -1.29 -1.47
CA ALA A 10 -8.78 -0.79 -2.68
C ALA A 10 -9.94 0.16 -2.38
N VAL A 11 -10.73 -0.12 -1.33
CA VAL A 11 -11.84 0.73 -0.89
C VAL A 11 -11.38 1.99 -0.17
N ALA A 12 -10.30 1.92 0.62
CA ALA A 12 -9.85 3.03 1.45
C ALA A 12 -8.87 3.98 0.76
N TYR A 13 -8.05 3.48 -0.15
CA TYR A 13 -7.00 4.25 -0.82
C TYR A 13 -7.60 5.21 -1.85
N GLY A 14 -7.03 6.42 -1.94
CA GLY A 14 -7.45 7.43 -2.93
C GLY A 14 -8.94 7.78 -2.84
N GLU A 15 -9.51 7.83 -1.65
CA GLU A 15 -10.95 8.07 -1.43
C GLU A 15 -11.88 7.05 -2.13
N GLY A 16 -11.37 5.84 -2.41
CA GLY A 16 -12.12 4.77 -3.04
C GLY A 16 -12.04 4.75 -4.57
N ASP A 17 -11.14 5.53 -5.17
CA ASP A 17 -10.87 5.51 -6.63
C ASP A 17 -10.60 4.10 -7.16
N PHE A 18 -10.10 3.21 -6.32
CA PHE A 18 -9.68 1.85 -6.65
C PHE A 18 -10.71 0.78 -6.20
N ALA A 19 -11.86 1.17 -5.65
CA ALA A 19 -12.86 0.25 -5.09
C ALA A 19 -13.51 -0.70 -6.12
N HIS A 20 -13.35 -0.42 -7.41
CA HIS A 20 -13.91 -1.18 -8.53
C HIS A 20 -13.01 -2.34 -8.99
N ILE A 21 -11.81 -2.48 -8.42
CA ILE A 21 -10.82 -3.47 -8.85
C ILE A 21 -11.10 -4.82 -8.20
N GLU A 22 -11.03 -5.88 -9.00
CA GLU A 22 -11.33 -7.23 -8.53
C GLU A 22 -10.10 -8.15 -8.48
N SER A 23 -9.00 -7.73 -9.12
CA SER A 23 -7.81 -8.56 -9.35
C SER A 23 -6.49 -7.79 -9.16
N ILE A 24 -5.39 -8.53 -8.91
CA ILE A 24 -4.06 -7.90 -8.76
C ILE A 24 -3.51 -7.52 -10.14
N GLU A 25 -3.89 -8.27 -11.16
CA GLU A 25 -3.54 -8.02 -12.54
C GLU A 25 -4.00 -6.62 -13.00
N GLU A 26 -5.21 -6.19 -12.61
CA GLU A 26 -5.72 -4.83 -12.84
C GLU A 26 -4.92 -3.74 -12.12
N THR A 27 -4.30 -4.03 -10.97
CA THR A 27 -3.56 -3.01 -10.20
C THR A 27 -2.34 -2.48 -10.93
N HIS A 28 -1.70 -3.29 -11.78
CA HIS A 28 -0.54 -2.89 -12.57
C HIS A 28 -0.90 -1.94 -13.72
N ASP A 29 -2.12 -2.04 -14.24
CA ASP A 29 -2.59 -1.25 -15.38
C ASP A 29 -3.07 0.16 -14.99
N LEU A 30 -3.31 0.41 -13.70
CA LEU A 30 -3.85 1.67 -13.18
C LEU A 30 -2.80 2.77 -12.99
N GLY A 31 -1.52 2.42 -13.05
CA GLY A 31 -0.44 3.39 -13.11
C GLY A 31 -0.19 4.18 -11.81
N ASP A 32 -0.70 3.73 -10.65
CA ASP A 32 -0.33 4.27 -9.34
C ASP A 32 0.65 3.29 -8.63
N PRO A 33 1.96 3.63 -8.59
CA PRO A 33 2.96 2.76 -7.98
C PRO A 33 2.82 2.64 -6.45
N LEU A 34 2.25 3.63 -5.77
CA LEU A 34 2.05 3.58 -4.33
C LEU A 34 0.89 2.64 -3.99
N PHE A 35 -0.19 2.70 -4.76
CA PHE A 35 -1.26 1.73 -4.64
C PHE A 35 -0.76 0.30 -4.90
N ALA A 36 -0.03 0.08 -5.99
CA ALA A 36 0.54 -1.23 -6.32
C ALA A 36 1.45 -1.76 -5.21
N PHE A 37 2.28 -0.90 -4.61
CA PHE A 37 3.10 -1.24 -3.45
C PHE A 37 2.26 -1.71 -2.25
N LEU A 38 1.20 -0.97 -1.88
CA LEU A 38 0.33 -1.36 -0.77
C LEU A 38 -0.38 -2.69 -1.03
N MET A 39 -0.82 -2.92 -2.27
CA MET A 39 -1.44 -4.18 -2.68
C MET A 39 -0.48 -5.36 -2.58
N ALA A 40 0.80 -5.15 -2.92
CA ALA A 40 1.85 -6.15 -2.76
C ALA A 40 2.12 -6.46 -1.28
N GLU A 41 2.28 -5.45 -0.42
CA GLU A 41 2.50 -5.65 1.02
C GLU A 41 1.38 -6.44 1.71
N LEU A 42 0.16 -6.30 1.21
CA LEU A 42 -1.01 -6.99 1.74
C LEU A 42 -1.25 -8.36 1.10
N ALA A 43 -0.43 -8.79 0.15
CA ALA A 43 -0.63 -10.04 -0.55
C ALA A 43 -0.32 -11.27 0.32
N SER A 44 -1.17 -12.28 0.25
CA SER A 44 -0.91 -13.58 0.90
C SER A 44 0.35 -14.26 0.34
N SER A 45 0.71 -13.98 -0.93
CA SER A 45 1.98 -14.45 -1.52
C SER A 45 3.21 -13.88 -0.82
N GLU A 46 3.08 -12.71 -0.19
CA GLU A 46 4.14 -12.11 0.63
C GLU A 46 4.08 -12.56 2.09
N GLY A 47 3.18 -13.50 2.44
CA GLY A 47 2.99 -13.99 3.81
C GLY A 47 2.09 -13.10 4.68
N CYS A 48 1.32 -12.19 4.08
CA CYS A 48 0.37 -11.35 4.80
C CYS A 48 -0.98 -12.06 5.00
N ASP A 49 -1.03 -12.99 5.96
CA ASP A 49 -2.21 -13.85 6.18
C ASP A 49 -3.00 -13.52 7.46
N SER A 50 -2.59 -12.48 8.20
CA SER A 50 -3.27 -12.07 9.43
C SER A 50 -3.43 -10.56 9.53
N ARG A 51 -4.42 -10.12 10.31
CA ARG A 51 -4.63 -8.70 10.58
C ARG A 51 -3.43 -8.07 11.27
N GLU A 52 -2.79 -8.78 12.18
CA GLU A 52 -1.60 -8.30 12.89
C GLU A 52 -0.45 -8.07 11.92
N GLU A 53 -0.19 -9.03 11.02
CA GLU A 53 0.87 -8.91 10.02
C GLU A 53 0.58 -7.79 9.00
N ALA A 54 -0.67 -7.67 8.54
CA ALA A 54 -1.10 -6.60 7.66
C ALA A 54 -0.83 -5.22 8.29
N LEU A 55 -1.23 -5.02 9.55
CA LEU A 55 -0.98 -3.77 10.27
C LEU A 55 0.52 -3.52 10.46
N ARG A 56 1.27 -4.54 10.90
CA ARG A 56 2.72 -4.44 11.10
C ARG A 56 3.44 -3.98 9.84
N ARG A 57 3.10 -4.54 8.68
CA ARG A 57 3.67 -4.16 7.37
C ARG A 57 3.34 -2.73 6.97
N LEU A 58 2.08 -2.34 7.09
CA LEU A 58 1.65 -0.97 6.79
C LEU A 58 2.30 0.07 7.72
N GLU A 59 2.41 -0.25 9.02
CA GLU A 59 3.09 0.61 9.98
C GLU A 59 4.58 0.75 9.69
N MET A 60 5.25 -0.34 9.29
CA MET A 60 6.65 -0.30 8.84
C MET A 60 6.81 0.58 7.59
N ALA A 61 5.98 0.38 6.57
CA ALA A 61 6.00 1.19 5.36
C ALA A 61 5.75 2.67 5.67
N ALA A 62 4.78 2.98 6.53
CA ALA A 62 4.49 4.35 6.96
C ALA A 62 5.67 4.97 7.73
N ALA A 63 6.36 4.20 8.57
CA ALA A 63 7.54 4.66 9.28
C ALA A 63 8.71 4.96 8.33
N ASP A 64 8.94 4.12 7.32
CA ASP A 64 9.96 4.35 6.30
C ASP A 64 9.65 5.59 5.45
N ILE A 65 8.40 5.75 5.00
CA ILE A 65 7.94 6.96 4.30
C ILE A 65 8.15 8.20 5.17
N ARG A 66 7.81 8.13 6.47
CA ARG A 66 8.02 9.24 7.41
C ARG A 66 9.49 9.61 7.54
N ARG A 67 10.39 8.64 7.67
CA ARG A 67 11.84 8.89 7.74
C ARG A 67 12.35 9.61 6.49
N VAL A 68 11.86 9.24 5.31
CA VAL A 68 12.21 9.93 4.06
C VAL A 68 11.68 11.36 4.05
N ILE A 69 10.43 11.58 4.47
CA ILE A 69 9.86 12.94 4.59
C ILE A 69 10.72 13.80 5.52
N ASP A 70 11.07 13.29 6.71
CA ASP A 70 11.85 14.03 7.70
C ASP A 70 13.26 14.37 7.15
N ALA A 71 13.89 13.45 6.41
CA ALA A 71 15.18 13.69 5.76
C ALA A 71 15.10 14.76 4.66
N ILE A 72 14.01 14.76 3.87
CA ILE A 72 13.77 15.79 2.84
C ILE A 72 13.52 17.16 3.49
N ASP A 73 12.71 17.24 4.54
CA ASP A 73 12.40 18.50 5.24
C ASP A 73 13.64 19.15 5.86
N GLN A 74 14.60 18.34 6.29
CA GLN A 74 15.90 18.81 6.81
C GLN A 74 16.88 19.21 5.70
N THR A 75 16.56 18.97 4.43
CA THR A 75 17.42 19.31 3.31
C THR A 75 17.28 20.79 2.96
N ILE A 76 18.35 21.56 3.18
CA ILE A 76 18.45 22.93 2.65
C ILE A 76 18.79 22.82 1.16
N VAL A 77 17.78 22.96 0.31
CA VAL A 77 17.98 23.09 -1.14
C VAL A 77 18.57 24.47 -1.41
N ILE A 78 19.79 24.52 -1.93
CA ILE A 78 20.50 25.74 -2.33
C ILE A 78 20.15 26.08 -3.79
#